data_AF-A0A3N5KKD6-F1
#
_entry.id   AF-A0A3N5KKD6-F1
#
_cell.length_a   1.000
_cell.length_b   1.000
_cell.length_c   1.000
_cell.angle_alpha   90.00
_cell.angle_beta   90.00
_cell.angle_gamma   90.00
#
_symmetry.space_group_name_H-M   'P 1'
#
loop_
_entity.id
_entity.type
_entity.pdbx_description
1 polymer ?
#
loop_
_entity_poly.entity_id
_entity_poly.type
_entity_poly.pdbx_seq_one_letter_code
_entity_poly.pdbx_strand_id
1 'polypeptide(L)'
;MRFFRLRFPDVSRVVLVESGSRHLSESVIPRLRDYFGSEVPIDLVTCYAGLPTGLREDSSTVFHIHNYRDREGRRRLYRELLDSQPSVLVIICSGEPIMTKWKWALAFRLPVKLLIVNENGDFFWCDRSNWRVIRRFILVRAGLSGGDAVRTIGQILIFPLTLSYLLLYATGIHLRRKLSR
;
A
#
# COMPACT_ATOMS: atom_id res chain seq x y z
N MET A 1 13.57 4.60 3.86
CA MET A 1 12.39 5.22 4.52
C MET A 1 12.80 6.19 5.64
N ARG A 2 12.43 7.48 5.54
CA ARG A 2 12.79 8.52 6.54
C ARG A 2 11.70 8.75 7.60
N PHE A 3 11.25 7.69 8.27
CA PHE A 3 10.11 7.74 9.22
C PHE A 3 10.36 8.63 10.46
N PHE A 4 11.60 8.66 10.98
CA PHE A 4 11.96 9.42 12.19
C PHE A 4 12.33 10.89 11.94
N ARG A 5 12.47 11.33 10.68
CA ARG A 5 12.81 12.72 10.37
C ARG A 5 11.54 13.56 10.25
N LEU A 6 11.40 14.56 11.12
CA LEU A 6 10.31 15.54 11.09
C LEU A 6 10.56 16.70 10.11
N ARG A 7 11.76 16.83 9.53
CA ARG A 7 12.00 17.82 8.47
C ARG A 7 11.27 17.41 7.19
N PHE A 8 10.48 18.34 6.67
CA PHE A 8 9.89 18.25 5.34
C PHE A 8 10.99 18.52 4.30
N PRO A 9 11.16 17.64 3.29
CA PRO A 9 12.11 17.90 2.22
C PRO A 9 11.58 19.01 1.31
N ASP A 10 12.48 19.77 0.68
CA ASP A 10 12.11 20.56 -0.49
C ASP A 10 11.64 19.61 -1.59
N VAL A 11 10.43 19.81 -2.07
CA VAL A 11 9.76 18.85 -2.94
C VAL A 11 10.21 19.08 -4.38
N SER A 12 11.27 18.39 -4.79
CA SER A 12 11.79 18.42 -6.16
C SER A 12 11.00 17.54 -7.14
N ARG A 13 10.57 16.35 -6.69
CA ARG A 13 9.89 15.36 -7.54
C ARG A 13 9.11 14.36 -6.69
N VAL A 14 7.92 14.01 -7.16
CA VAL A 14 6.97 13.14 -6.46
C VAL A 14 6.82 11.84 -7.24
N VAL A 15 6.82 10.70 -6.56
CA VAL A 15 6.44 9.41 -7.14
C VAL A 15 5.09 9.00 -6.57
N LEU A 16 4.07 8.90 -7.42
CA LEU A 16 2.74 8.43 -7.08
C LEU A 16 2.60 6.93 -7.37
N VAL A 17 2.32 6.14 -6.35
CA VAL A 17 2.01 4.72 -6.48
C VAL A 17 0.50 4.54 -6.50
N GLU A 18 -0.02 4.17 -7.66
CA GLU A 18 -1.44 3.92 -7.88
C GLU A 18 -1.80 2.50 -7.43
N SER A 19 -1.95 2.34 -6.12
CA SER A 19 -2.34 1.07 -5.48
C SER A 19 -3.79 1.03 -5.00
N GLY A 20 -4.68 1.69 -5.74
CA GLY A 20 -6.13 1.73 -5.53
C GLY A 20 -6.84 2.11 -6.84
N SER A 21 -8.16 2.33 -6.79
CA SER A 21 -8.94 2.67 -7.99
C SER A 21 -8.44 3.92 -8.74
N ARG A 22 -8.56 3.89 -10.07
CA ARG A 22 -8.21 5.01 -10.98
C ARG A 22 -8.89 6.32 -10.60
N HIS A 23 -10.16 6.27 -10.17
CA HIS A 23 -10.88 7.47 -9.78
C HIS A 23 -10.21 8.20 -8.60
N LEU A 24 -9.62 7.46 -7.66
CA LEU A 24 -8.89 8.07 -6.54
C LEU A 24 -7.62 8.76 -7.02
N SER A 25 -6.83 8.15 -7.90
CA SER A 25 -5.62 8.80 -8.42
C SER A 25 -5.98 10.08 -9.18
N GLU A 26 -7.01 10.05 -10.02
CA GLU A 26 -7.50 11.21 -10.76
C GLU A 26 -8.02 12.34 -9.86
N SER A 27 -8.67 12.00 -8.74
CA SER A 27 -9.11 13.01 -7.76
C SER A 27 -7.96 13.60 -6.95
N VAL A 28 -6.88 12.84 -6.75
CA VAL A 28 -5.75 13.18 -5.87
C VAL A 28 -4.69 13.96 -6.63
N ILE A 29 -4.44 13.67 -7.91
CA ILE A 29 -3.41 14.34 -8.71
C ILE A 29 -3.56 15.88 -8.69
N PRO A 30 -4.75 16.47 -8.92
CA PRO A 30 -4.93 17.92 -8.82
C PRO A 30 -4.58 18.46 -7.44
N ARG A 31 -5.04 17.80 -6.37
CA ARG A 31 -4.75 18.22 -4.99
C ARG A 31 -3.26 18.16 -4.65
N LEU A 32 -2.55 17.17 -5.19
CA LEU A 32 -1.09 17.07 -5.02
C LEU A 32 -0.37 18.22 -5.74
N ARG A 33 -0.86 18.64 -6.91
CA ARG A 33 -0.31 19.81 -7.61
C ARG A 33 -0.57 21.10 -6.84
N ASP A 34 -1.75 21.25 -6.26
CA ASP A 34 -2.05 22.41 -5.41
C ASP A 34 -1.17 22.44 -4.15
N TYR A 35 -0.90 21.27 -3.58
CA TYR A 35 -0.13 21.14 -2.34
C TYR A 35 1.39 21.25 -2.54
N PHE A 36 1.93 20.68 -3.62
CA PHE A 36 3.38 20.67 -3.89
C PHE A 36 3.84 21.75 -4.88
N GLY A 37 2.92 22.33 -5.65
CA GLY A 37 3.19 23.27 -6.74
C GLY A 37 2.94 22.65 -8.12
N SER A 38 2.41 23.46 -9.04
CA SER A 38 2.01 23.04 -10.40
C SER A 38 3.17 22.48 -11.24
N GLU A 39 4.38 22.98 -10.99
CA GLU A 39 5.60 22.66 -11.74
C GLU A 39 6.34 21.43 -11.23
N VAL A 40 5.95 20.89 -10.07
CA VAL A 40 6.61 19.70 -9.52
C VAL A 40 6.27 18.48 -10.38
N PRO A 41 7.28 17.76 -10.92
CA PRO A 41 7.05 16.52 -11.67
C PRO A 41 6.45 15.44 -10.77
N ILE A 42 5.46 14.72 -11.30
CA ILE A 42 4.80 13.59 -10.64
C ILE A 42 4.99 12.35 -11.51
N ASP A 43 5.90 11.47 -11.13
CA ASP A 43 6.07 10.17 -11.77
C ASP A 43 4.99 9.20 -11.27
N LEU A 44 4.49 8.33 -12.14
CA LEU A 44 3.42 7.40 -11.83
C LEU A 44 3.92 5.96 -11.86
N VAL A 45 3.69 5.20 -10.79
CA VAL A 45 3.91 3.75 -10.76
C VAL A 45 2.55 3.06 -10.70
N THR A 46 2.19 2.32 -11.76
CA THR A 46 0.83 1.80 -11.94
C THR A 46 0.80 0.38 -12.54
N CYS A 47 -0.29 -0.33 -12.28
CA CYS A 47 -0.66 -1.57 -12.96
C CYS A 47 -1.75 -1.39 -14.02
N TYR A 48 -2.36 -0.20 -14.11
CA TYR A 48 -3.41 0.10 -15.07
C TYR A 48 -2.82 0.47 -16.43
N ALA A 49 -3.64 0.30 -17.46
CA ALA A 49 -3.35 0.77 -18.81
C ALA A 49 -3.74 2.25 -18.95
N GLY A 50 -2.95 3.00 -19.72
CA GLY A 50 -3.17 4.41 -19.98
C GLY A 50 -2.79 5.33 -18.81
N LEU A 51 -2.95 6.63 -19.07
CA LEU A 51 -2.62 7.72 -18.15
C LEU A 51 -3.86 8.16 -17.37
N PRO A 52 -3.74 8.44 -16.06
CA PRO A 52 -4.82 9.05 -15.30
C PRO A 52 -5.02 10.50 -15.72
N THR A 53 -6.27 10.93 -15.70
CA THR A 53 -6.65 12.33 -15.96
C THR A 53 -5.91 13.28 -15.02
N GLY A 54 -5.34 14.36 -15.57
CA GLY A 54 -4.60 15.39 -14.80
C GLY A 54 -3.10 15.13 -14.65
N LEU A 55 -2.59 13.98 -15.11
CA LEU A 55 -1.14 13.77 -15.25
C LEU A 55 -0.64 14.45 -16.54
N ARG A 56 0.48 15.16 -16.45
CA ARG A 56 1.10 15.87 -17.59
C ARG A 56 2.14 14.95 -18.22
N GLU A 57 1.92 14.48 -19.44
CA GLU A 57 2.84 13.58 -20.15
C GLU A 57 4.26 14.18 -20.25
N ASP A 58 4.35 15.47 -20.54
CA ASP A 58 5.64 16.17 -20.73
C ASP A 58 6.52 16.22 -19.48
N SER A 59 5.93 16.07 -18.29
CA SER A 59 6.60 16.24 -17.01
C SER A 59 6.43 15.02 -16.08
N SER A 60 6.05 13.86 -16.63
CA SER A 60 5.86 12.64 -15.83
C SER A 60 6.39 11.41 -16.55
N THR A 61 7.03 10.53 -15.79
CA THR A 61 7.39 9.20 -16.28
C THR A 61 6.39 8.18 -15.72
N VAL A 62 5.85 7.32 -16.59
CA VAL A 62 4.94 6.25 -16.19
C VAL A 62 5.67 4.91 -16.17
N PHE A 63 5.71 4.31 -14.98
CA PHE A 63 6.29 3.02 -14.71
C PHE A 63 5.20 1.95 -14.60
N HIS A 64 4.96 1.23 -15.70
CA HIS A 64 4.04 0.10 -15.70
C HIS A 64 4.68 -1.13 -15.04
N ILE A 65 4.15 -1.57 -13.90
CA ILE A 65 4.74 -2.68 -13.13
C ILE A 65 4.81 -4.01 -13.89
N HIS A 66 3.96 -4.19 -14.92
CA HIS A 66 3.97 -5.38 -15.78
C HIS A 66 5.28 -5.53 -16.56
N ASN A 67 6.02 -4.43 -16.75
CA ASN A 67 7.32 -4.42 -17.42
C ASN A 67 8.49 -4.81 -16.48
N TYR A 68 8.23 -5.05 -15.19
CA TYR A 68 9.25 -5.24 -14.16
C TYR A 68 9.01 -6.49 -13.27
N ARG A 69 8.34 -7.53 -13.80
CA ARG A 69 7.85 -8.68 -13.01
C ARG A 69 8.96 -9.55 -12.39
N ASP A 70 10.12 -9.60 -13.02
CA ASP A 70 11.25 -10.44 -12.62
C ASP A 70 12.16 -9.75 -11.57
N ARG A 71 13.26 -10.40 -11.18
CA ARG A 71 14.18 -9.86 -10.16
C ARG A 71 15.04 -8.72 -10.73
N GLU A 72 15.41 -8.80 -12.00
CA GLU A 72 16.19 -7.77 -12.67
C GLU A 72 15.31 -6.57 -13.03
N GLY A 73 14.10 -6.81 -13.51
CA GLY A 73 13.05 -5.80 -13.67
C GLY A 73 12.83 -5.00 -12.39
N ARG A 74 12.65 -5.67 -11.24
CA ARG A 74 12.57 -4.99 -9.94
C ARG A 74 13.76 -4.08 -9.64
N ARG A 75 14.99 -4.57 -9.87
CA ARG A 75 16.21 -3.76 -9.67
C ARG A 75 16.31 -2.60 -10.65
N ARG A 76 15.83 -2.78 -11.89
CA ARG A 76 15.79 -1.73 -12.90
C ARG A 76 14.81 -0.63 -12.47
N LEU A 77 13.59 -0.99 -12.05
CA LEU A 77 12.61 -0.02 -11.55
C LEU A 77 13.18 0.80 -10.38
N TYR A 78 13.81 0.15 -9.41
CA TYR A 78 14.39 0.87 -8.27
C TYR A 78 15.52 1.80 -8.68
N ARG A 79 16.34 1.44 -9.68
CA ARG A 79 17.38 2.32 -10.21
C ARG A 79 16.79 3.51 -10.93
N GLU A 80 15.88 3.29 -11.87
CA GLU A 80 15.21 4.37 -12.61
C GLU A 80 14.52 5.37 -11.66
N LEU A 81 13.84 4.86 -10.63
CA LEU A 81 13.22 5.70 -9.60
C LEU A 81 14.23 6.38 -8.67
N LEU A 82 15.46 5.89 -8.51
CA LEU A 82 16.49 6.55 -7.72
C LEU A 82 17.23 7.61 -8.55
N ASP A 83 17.44 7.33 -9.84
CA ASP A 83 18.09 8.22 -10.79
C ASP A 83 17.26 9.50 -11.01
N SER A 84 15.93 9.40 -10.92
CA SER A 84 15.04 10.56 -10.91
C SER A 84 15.09 11.36 -9.60
N GLN A 85 15.85 10.93 -8.59
CA GLN A 85 16.03 11.63 -7.31
C GLN A 85 14.72 12.15 -6.67
N PRO A 86 13.71 11.29 -6.48
CA PRO A 86 12.45 11.70 -5.88
C PRO A 86 12.68 12.10 -4.42
N SER A 87 11.94 13.11 -3.97
CA SER A 87 11.96 13.55 -2.57
C SER A 87 10.78 12.97 -1.78
N VAL A 88 9.67 12.72 -2.46
CA VAL A 88 8.40 12.26 -1.88
C VAL A 88 7.88 11.03 -2.63
N LEU A 89 7.41 10.05 -1.87
CA LEU A 89 6.61 8.92 -2.36
C LEU A 89 5.19 9.07 -1.83
N VAL A 90 4.22 9.07 -2.72
CA VAL A 90 2.80 9.09 -2.40
C VAL A 90 2.23 7.70 -2.66
N ILE A 91 1.58 7.10 -1.67
CA ILE A 91 0.94 5.79 -1.83
C ILE A 91 -0.56 5.93 -1.62
N ILE A 92 -1.33 5.56 -2.66
CA ILE A 92 -2.78 5.46 -2.55
C ILE A 92 -3.12 4.17 -1.81
N CYS A 93 -3.71 4.31 -0.63
CA CYS A 93 -4.17 3.19 0.14
C CYS A 93 -5.69 3.27 0.23
N SER A 94 -6.42 2.55 -0.63
CA SER A 94 -7.89 2.56 -0.71
C SER A 94 -8.57 1.30 -0.14
N GLY A 95 -7.86 0.47 0.63
CA GLY A 95 -8.36 -0.83 1.10
C GLY A 95 -8.37 -1.92 0.04
N GLU A 96 -8.17 -1.57 -1.24
CA GLU A 96 -8.05 -2.53 -2.32
C GLU A 96 -6.69 -3.26 -2.28
N PRO A 97 -6.66 -4.59 -2.53
CA PRO A 97 -5.43 -5.38 -2.56
C PRO A 97 -4.66 -5.18 -3.89
N ILE A 98 -4.57 -3.95 -4.38
CA ILE A 98 -3.87 -3.60 -5.61
C ILE A 98 -2.42 -3.25 -5.28
N MET A 99 -1.50 -3.81 -6.07
CA MET A 99 -0.06 -3.53 -5.99
C MET A 99 0.54 -3.66 -4.58
N THR A 100 -0.04 -4.49 -3.70
CA THR A 100 0.30 -4.53 -2.28
C THR A 100 1.79 -4.84 -2.04
N LYS A 101 2.35 -5.78 -2.80
CA LYS A 101 3.78 -6.10 -2.71
C LYS A 101 4.65 -4.92 -3.16
N TRP A 102 4.27 -4.25 -4.24
CA TRP A 102 5.02 -3.16 -4.85
C TRP A 102 5.01 -1.90 -4.00
N LYS A 103 3.84 -1.47 -3.50
CA LYS A 103 3.74 -0.25 -2.69
C LYS A 103 4.59 -0.31 -1.44
N TRP A 104 4.58 -1.45 -0.75
CA TRP A 104 5.43 -1.66 0.43
C TRP A 104 6.90 -1.80 0.06
N ALA A 105 7.22 -2.55 -1.00
CA ALA A 105 8.60 -2.67 -1.46
C ALA A 105 9.22 -1.29 -1.79
N LEU A 106 8.48 -0.42 -2.49
CA LEU A 106 8.91 0.95 -2.81
C LEU A 106 9.03 1.81 -1.54
N ALA A 107 8.06 1.74 -0.63
CA ALA A 107 8.11 2.46 0.64
C ALA A 107 9.37 2.13 1.46
N PHE A 108 9.78 0.86 1.48
CA PHE A 108 10.97 0.42 2.21
C PHE A 108 12.28 0.72 1.46
N ARG A 109 12.30 0.57 0.13
CA ARG A 109 13.52 0.69 -0.68
C ARG A 109 13.91 2.11 -1.04
N LEU A 110 12.95 3.01 -1.21
CA LEU A 110 13.25 4.38 -1.59
C LEU A 110 13.63 5.22 -0.35
N PRO A 111 14.69 6.05 -0.42
CA PRO A 111 15.15 6.90 0.68
C PRO A 111 14.36 8.21 0.82
N VAL A 112 13.06 8.17 0.54
CA VAL A 112 12.16 9.31 0.38
C VAL A 112 11.24 9.51 1.59
N LYS A 113 10.58 10.67 1.65
CA LYS A 113 9.52 10.93 2.62
C LYS A 113 8.22 10.31 2.10
N LEU A 114 7.50 9.58 2.96
CA LEU A 114 6.28 8.89 2.58
C LEU A 114 5.05 9.74 2.93
N LEU A 115 4.19 9.95 1.94
CA LEU A 115 2.84 10.48 2.07
C LEU A 115 1.83 9.36 1.78
N ILE A 116 0.84 9.19 2.64
CA ILE A 116 -0.21 8.18 2.47
C ILE A 116 -1.51 8.89 2.15
N VAL A 117 -2.22 8.41 1.13
CA VAL A 117 -3.56 8.88 0.75
C VAL A 117 -4.58 7.83 1.14
N ASN A 118 -5.65 8.24 1.81
CA ASN A 118 -6.75 7.37 2.21
C ASN A 118 -7.79 7.20 1.08
N GLU A 119 -8.81 6.39 1.34
CA GLU A 119 -9.97 6.16 0.47
C GLU A 119 -10.83 7.41 0.22
N ASN A 120 -10.74 8.44 1.08
CA ASN A 120 -11.48 9.69 0.94
C ASN A 120 -10.69 10.76 0.15
N GLY A 121 -9.45 10.45 -0.26
CA GLY A 121 -8.56 11.40 -0.91
C GLY A 121 -7.88 12.39 0.05
N ASP A 122 -7.94 12.17 1.37
CA ASP A 122 -7.13 12.88 2.35
C ASP A 122 -5.73 12.28 2.40
N PHE A 123 -4.73 13.13 2.59
CA PHE A 123 -3.34 12.71 2.67
C PHE A 123 -2.69 13.11 4.00
N PHE A 124 -1.81 12.25 4.50
CA PHE A 124 -1.03 12.51 5.71
C PHE A 124 0.40 11.99 5.57
N TRP A 125 1.34 12.67 6.22
CA TRP A 125 2.73 12.25 6.24
C TRP A 125 2.90 11.02 7.13
N CYS A 126 3.54 9.98 6.60
CA CYS A 126 3.88 8.79 7.38
C CYS A 126 5.15 9.03 8.19
N ASP A 127 5.00 9.76 9.31
CA ASP A 127 6.05 10.01 10.28
C ASP A 127 5.52 9.99 11.72
N ARG A 128 6.43 10.18 12.67
CA ARG A 128 6.11 10.14 14.11
C ARG A 128 5.08 11.19 14.53
N SER A 129 4.97 12.34 13.87
CA SER A 129 3.99 13.38 14.25
C SER A 129 2.55 12.90 14.04
N ASN A 130 2.34 12.09 12.98
CA ASN A 130 1.04 11.52 12.64
C ASN A 130 0.81 10.11 13.20
N TRP A 131 1.56 9.68 14.23
CA TRP A 131 1.47 8.32 14.78
C TRP A 131 0.04 7.93 15.19
N ARG A 132 -0.74 8.86 15.75
CA ARG A 132 -2.15 8.59 16.12
C ARG A 132 -3.02 8.29 14.90
N VAL A 133 -2.81 9.03 13.81
CA VAL A 133 -3.51 8.85 12.53
C VAL A 133 -3.10 7.51 11.90
N ILE A 134 -1.80 7.24 11.85
CA ILE A 134 -1.25 5.96 11.34
C ILE A 134 -1.82 4.77 12.13
N ARG A 135 -1.84 4.85 13.46
CA ARG A 135 -2.38 3.77 14.30
C ARG A 135 -3.86 3.54 14.02
N ARG A 136 -4.66 4.61 13.95
CA ARG A 136 -6.09 4.52 13.64
C ARG A 136 -6.30 3.90 12.25
N PHE A 137 -5.55 4.37 11.26
CA PHE A 137 -5.60 3.85 9.90
C PHE A 137 -5.28 2.35 9.82
N ILE A 138 -4.22 1.90 10.51
CA ILE A 138 -3.87 0.48 10.60
C ILE A 138 -4.97 -0.33 11.29
N LEU A 139 -5.52 0.17 12.39
CA LEU A 139 -6.60 -0.52 13.11
C LEU A 139 -7.86 -0.68 12.26
N VAL A 140 -8.25 0.35 11.52
CA VAL A 140 -9.35 0.29 10.55
C VAL A 140 -9.07 -0.75 9.48
N ARG A 141 -7.86 -0.76 8.92
CA ARG A 141 -7.47 -1.71 7.87
C ARG A 141 -7.31 -3.15 8.33
N ALA A 142 -6.98 -3.36 9.60
CA ALA A 142 -6.92 -4.69 10.19
C ALA A 142 -8.31 -5.25 10.55
N GLY A 143 -9.39 -4.50 10.32
CA GLY A 143 -10.73 -4.86 10.79
C GLY A 143 -10.85 -4.81 12.32
N LEU A 144 -9.91 -4.13 12.99
CA LEU A 144 -9.82 -4.02 14.45
C LEU A 144 -10.44 -2.73 14.99
N SER A 145 -11.21 -2.01 14.16
CA SER A 145 -12.00 -0.84 14.57
C SER A 145 -13.48 -1.09 14.34
N GLY A 146 -14.33 -0.77 15.33
CA GLY A 146 -15.79 -0.87 15.21
C GLY A 146 -16.34 -2.29 15.40
N GLY A 147 -17.56 -2.55 14.90
CA GLY A 147 -18.28 -3.82 15.09
C GLY A 147 -17.58 -5.05 14.49
N ASP A 148 -16.76 -4.87 13.46
CA ASP A 148 -15.97 -5.95 12.83
C ASP A 148 -14.81 -6.44 13.70
N ALA A 149 -14.39 -5.64 14.70
CA ALA A 149 -13.35 -6.06 15.64
C ALA A 149 -13.82 -7.23 16.51
N VAL A 150 -15.09 -7.22 16.92
CA VAL A 150 -15.70 -8.30 17.71
C VAL A 150 -15.73 -9.60 16.90
N ARG A 151 -16.11 -9.51 15.63
CA ARG A 151 -16.13 -10.65 14.71
C ARG A 151 -14.74 -11.22 14.48
N THR A 152 -13.75 -10.35 14.24
CA THR A 152 -12.36 -10.76 13.97
C THR A 152 -11.72 -11.42 15.19
N ILE A 153 -11.90 -10.83 16.38
CA ILE A 153 -11.42 -11.41 17.64
C ILE A 153 -12.14 -12.74 17.92
N GLY A 154 -13.46 -12.79 17.72
CA GLY A 154 -14.24 -14.03 17.86
C GLY A 154 -13.73 -15.14 16.95
N GLN A 155 -13.44 -14.84 15.68
CA GLN A 155 -12.86 -15.81 14.74
C GLN A 155 -11.48 -16.29 15.19
N ILE A 156 -10.60 -15.40 15.66
CA ILE A 156 -9.27 -15.77 16.15
C ILE A 156 -9.37 -16.71 17.36
N LEU A 157 -10.31 -16.47 18.27
CA LEU A 157 -10.51 -17.30 19.46
C LEU A 157 -11.17 -18.65 19.16
N ILE A 158 -12.17 -18.67 18.26
CA ILE A 158 -12.96 -19.87 17.95
C ILE A 158 -12.22 -20.79 16.97
N PHE A 159 -11.41 -20.23 16.06
CA PHE A 159 -10.65 -20.99 15.06
C PHE A 159 -9.82 -22.15 15.65
N PRO A 160 -8.94 -21.97 16.66
CA PRO A 160 -8.15 -23.08 17.21
C PRO A 160 -9.03 -24.15 17.86
N LEU A 161 -10.16 -23.78 18.46
CA LEU A 161 -11.11 -24.73 19.06
C LEU A 161 -11.77 -25.59 17.97
N THR A 162 -12.30 -24.94 16.93
CA THR A 162 -12.95 -25.63 15.81
C THR A 162 -11.97 -26.53 15.06
N LEU A 163 -10.75 -26.06 14.79
CA LEU A 163 -9.70 -26.85 14.15
C LEU A 163 -9.31 -28.06 15.01
N SER A 164 -9.14 -27.89 16.32
CA SER A 164 -8.81 -28.98 17.24
C SER A 164 -9.93 -30.03 17.28
N TYR A 165 -11.19 -29.58 17.35
CA TYR A 165 -12.35 -30.48 17.31
C TYR A 165 -12.39 -31.30 16.02
N LEU A 166 -12.20 -30.65 14.86
CA LEU A 166 -12.15 -31.30 13.55
C LEU A 166 -11.02 -32.33 13.45
N LEU A 167 -9.82 -32.00 13.95
CA LEU A 167 -8.68 -32.91 13.97
C LEU A 167 -8.92 -34.13 14.87
N LEU A 168 -9.48 -33.93 16.05
CA LEU A 168 -9.82 -35.03 16.97
C LEU A 168 -10.90 -35.93 16.38
N TYR A 169 -11.94 -35.33 15.78
CA TYR A 169 -13.01 -36.08 15.13
C TYR A 169 -12.48 -36.91 13.95
N ALA A 170 -11.67 -36.31 13.09
CA ALA A 170 -11.03 -37.01 11.98
C ALA A 170 -10.13 -38.16 12.48
N THR A 171 -9.33 -37.90 13.51
CA THR A 171 -8.47 -38.91 14.15
C THR A 171 -9.31 -40.08 14.68
N GLY A 172 -10.41 -39.81 15.37
CA GLY A 172 -11.33 -40.83 15.88
C GLY A 172 -11.94 -41.71 14.79
N ILE A 173 -12.36 -41.12 13.67
CA ILE A 173 -12.88 -41.88 12.52
C ILE A 173 -11.78 -42.75 11.90
N HIS A 174 -10.58 -42.21 11.71
CA HIS A 174 -9.48 -42.96 11.11
C HIS A 174 -9.00 -44.12 12.00
N LEU A 175 -8.95 -43.92 13.33
CA LEU A 175 -8.67 -45.00 14.28
C LEU A 175 -9.76 -46.07 14.27
N ARG A 176 -11.04 -45.70 14.27
CA ARG A 176 -12.15 -46.66 14.15
C ARG A 176 -12.09 -47.47 12.86
N ARG A 177 -11.80 -46.83 11.72
CA ARG A 177 -11.63 -47.55 10.44
C ARG A 177 -10.44 -48.50 10.44
N LYS A 178 -9.37 -48.18 11.18
CA LYS A 178 -8.17 -49.03 11.28
C LYS A 178 -8.36 -50.21 12.25
N LEU A 179 -9.17 -50.04 13.29
CA LEU A 179 -9.52 -51.09 14.26
C LEU A 179 -10.64 -52.02 13.78
N SER A 180 -11.48 -51.56 12.85
CA SER A 180 -12.55 -52.35 12.22
C SER A 180 -12.08 -53.11 10.95
N ARG A 181 -10.82 -52.96 10.55
CA ARG A 181 -10.14 -53.79 9.55
C ARG A 181 -9.24 -54.77 10.29
#